data_AF-A0AAD8P273-F1
#
_entry.id   AF-A0AAD8P273-F1
#
_cell.length_a   1.000
_cell.length_b   1.000
_cell.length_c   1.000
_cell.angle_alpha   90.00
_cell.angle_beta   90.00
_cell.angle_gamma   90.00
#
_symmetry.space_group_name_H-M   'P 1'
#
loop_
_entity.id
_entity.type
_entity.pdbx_description
1 polymer ?
#
loop_
_entity_poly.entity_id
_entity_poly.type
_entity_poly.pdbx_seq_one_letter_code
_entity_poly.pdbx_strand_id
1 'polypeptide(L)'
;MDPKPLECLQGTPIPPFLSKTFDLVDDPELDQIISWTDSGSSFVVWDPIEFARRILPKNFKHNNLSSFVRQLNTYVRMICSSVSVFSRF
;
A
#
# COMPACT_ATOMS: atom_id res chain seq x y z
N MET A 1 -0.80 -24.69 -28.55
CA MET A 1 -1.14 -24.56 -27.12
C MET A 1 -0.78 -23.15 -26.74
N ASP A 2 -1.74 -22.23 -26.86
CA ASP A 2 -1.53 -20.85 -26.45
C ASP A 2 -1.35 -20.80 -24.92
N PRO A 3 -0.39 -20.01 -24.40
CA PRO A 3 -0.23 -19.88 -22.96
C PRO A 3 -1.45 -19.19 -22.39
N LYS A 4 -2.17 -19.89 -21.50
CA LYS A 4 -3.28 -19.30 -20.74
C LYS A 4 -2.75 -18.14 -19.88
N PRO A 5 -3.27 -16.92 -20.04
CA PRO A 5 -3.07 -15.86 -19.05
C PRO A 5 -3.59 -16.37 -17.71
N LEU A 6 -3.00 -15.93 -16.61
CA LEU A 6 -3.37 -16.31 -15.25
C LEU A 6 -4.82 -15.90 -14.93
N GLU A 7 -5.79 -16.74 -15.31
CA GLU A 7 -7.25 -16.59 -15.11
C GLU A 7 -7.64 -16.48 -13.62
N CYS A 8 -6.72 -16.75 -12.69
CA CYS A 8 -6.96 -16.60 -11.25
C CYS A 8 -7.05 -15.13 -10.78
N LEU A 9 -6.63 -14.15 -11.59
CA LEU A 9 -6.66 -12.73 -11.24
C LEU A 9 -7.82 -11.96 -11.89
N GLN A 10 -8.62 -12.58 -12.75
CA GLN A 10 -9.60 -11.87 -13.61
C GLN A 10 -10.95 -11.51 -12.97
N GLY A 11 -11.15 -11.76 -11.67
CA GLY A 11 -12.48 -11.63 -11.05
C GLY A 11 -12.63 -10.63 -9.91
N THR A 12 -11.53 -10.14 -9.32
CA THR A 12 -11.60 -9.19 -8.21
C THR A 12 -11.03 -7.85 -8.64
N PRO A 13 -11.86 -6.81 -8.85
CA PRO A 13 -11.35 -5.49 -9.14
C PRO A 13 -10.41 -5.08 -8.01
N ILE A 14 -9.19 -4.65 -8.36
CA ILE A 14 -8.21 -4.18 -7.38
C ILE A 14 -8.89 -3.09 -6.55
N PRO A 15 -8.96 -3.26 -5.22
CA PRO A 15 -9.54 -2.25 -4.35
C PRO A 15 -8.93 -0.87 -4.63
N PRO A 16 -9.74 0.20 -4.78
CA PRO A 16 -9.22 1.54 -5.06
C PRO A 16 -8.18 2.01 -4.04
N PHE A 17 -8.29 1.52 -2.80
CA PHE A 17 -7.29 1.74 -1.74
C PHE A 17 -5.89 1.23 -2.13
N LEU A 18 -5.79 0.02 -2.69
CA LEU A 18 -4.51 -0.59 -3.07
C LEU A 18 -3.90 0.10 -4.28
N SER A 19 -4.70 0.38 -5.32
CA SER A 19 -4.23 1.13 -6.49
C SER A 19 -3.67 2.49 -6.08
N LYS A 20 -4.45 3.28 -5.31
CA LYS A 20 -3.99 4.58 -4.83
C LYS A 20 -2.75 4.49 -3.93
N THR A 21 -2.66 3.45 -3.09
CA THR A 21 -1.48 3.28 -2.23
C THR A 21 -0.24 2.97 -3.07
N PHE A 22 -0.38 2.13 -4.09
CA PHE A 22 0.71 1.84 -5.03
C PHE A 22 1.17 3.12 -5.73
N ASP A 23 0.23 3.88 -6.30
CA ASP A 23 0.53 5.15 -6.99
C ASP A 23 1.26 6.15 -6.09
N LEU A 24 0.97 6.15 -4.78
CA LEU A 24 1.64 7.04 -3.81
C LEU A 24 3.05 6.63 -3.46
N VAL A 25 3.33 5.32 -3.44
CA VAL A 25 4.67 4.81 -3.15
C VAL A 25 5.57 4.91 -4.39
N ASP A 26 4.96 4.82 -5.59
CA ASP A 26 5.65 4.92 -6.88
C ASP A 26 5.97 6.37 -7.29
N ASP A 27 5.47 7.36 -6.56
CA ASP A 27 5.72 8.78 -6.82
C ASP A 27 7.08 9.23 -6.23
N PRO A 28 8.10 9.52 -7.07
CA PRO A 28 9.42 9.94 -6.59
C PRO A 28 9.41 11.30 -5.87
N GLU A 29 8.38 12.13 -6.07
CA GLU A 29 8.24 13.38 -5.29
C GLU A 29 7.95 13.10 -3.81
N LEU A 30 7.45 11.90 -3.50
CA LEU A 30 7.09 11.48 -2.16
C LEU A 30 8.16 10.63 -1.48
N ASP A 31 9.28 10.30 -2.13
CA ASP A 31 10.31 9.39 -1.62
C ASP A 31 10.85 9.77 -0.23
N GLN A 32 10.87 11.06 0.11
CA GLN A 32 11.31 11.53 1.44
C GLN A 32 10.30 11.22 2.56
N ILE A 33 9.05 10.90 2.22
CA ILE A 33 7.93 10.66 3.12
C ILE A 33 7.51 9.20 3.06
N ILE A 34 7.42 8.62 1.86
CA ILE A 34 7.05 7.23 1.59
C ILE A 34 7.75 6.76 0.32
N SER A 35 8.42 5.60 0.36
CA SER A 35 9.14 5.08 -0.81
C SER A 35 9.14 3.55 -0.84
N TRP A 36 9.40 2.99 -2.01
CA TRP A 36 9.78 1.58 -2.13
C TRP A 36 11.10 1.31 -1.40
N THR A 37 11.23 0.09 -0.89
CA THR A 37 12.51 -0.49 -0.48
C THR A 37 13.32 -0.90 -1.70
N ASP A 38 14.63 -1.07 -1.57
CA ASP A 38 15.53 -1.45 -2.68
C ASP A 38 15.10 -2.75 -3.42
N SER A 39 14.35 -3.63 -2.75
CA SER A 39 13.81 -4.86 -3.34
C SER A 39 12.53 -4.66 -4.16
N GLY A 40 11.90 -3.48 -4.09
CA GLY A 40 10.63 -3.16 -4.77
C GLY A 40 9.41 -3.95 -4.29
N SER A 41 9.58 -4.80 -3.26
CA SER A 41 8.54 -5.71 -2.77
C SER A 41 7.81 -5.19 -1.54
N SER A 42 8.27 -4.08 -0.98
CA SER A 42 7.77 -3.48 0.26
C SER A 42 8.09 -2.00 0.27
N PHE A 43 7.36 -1.23 1.06
CA PHE A 43 7.55 0.21 1.17
C PHE A 43 7.69 0.65 2.62
N VAL A 44 8.30 1.81 2.81
CA VAL A 44 8.55 2.42 4.12
C VAL A 44 7.92 3.79 4.16
N VAL A 45 7.28 4.13 5.28
CA VAL A 45 6.83 5.50 5.58
C VAL A 45 7.87 6.13 6.50
N TRP A 46 8.68 7.03 5.96
CA TRP A 46 9.80 7.67 6.65
C TRP A 46 9.34 8.76 7.62
N ASP A 47 8.33 9.55 7.24
CA ASP A 47 7.71 10.56 8.11
C ASP A 47 6.20 10.30 8.24
N PRO A 48 5.80 9.53 9.28
CA PRO A 48 4.39 9.19 9.49
C PRO A 48 3.50 10.41 9.79
N ILE A 49 4.06 11.46 10.40
CA ILE A 49 3.31 12.67 10.78
C ILE A 49 3.00 13.48 9.52
N GLU A 50 4.03 13.71 8.69
CA GLU A 50 3.86 14.45 7.44
C GLU A 50 3.02 13.67 6.43
N PHE A 51 3.20 12.34 6.34
CA PHE A 51 2.35 11.46 5.53
C PHE A 51 0.87 11.60 5.92
N ALA A 52 0.57 11.52 7.22
CA ALA A 52 -0.78 11.66 7.73
C ALA A 52 -1.37 13.04 7.43
N ARG A 53 -0.58 14.11 7.58
CA ARG A 53 -1.05 15.49 7.45
C ARG A 53 -1.19 15.97 6.01
N ARG A 54 -0.28 15.58 5.11
CA ARG A 54 -0.24 16.10 3.73
C ARG A 54 -0.74 15.13 2.68
N ILE A 55 -0.48 13.84 2.85
CA ILE A 55 -0.67 12.85 1.79
C ILE A 55 -2.03 12.17 1.95
N LEU A 56 -2.35 11.72 3.16
CA LEU A 56 -3.63 11.07 3.43
C LEU A 56 -4.86 11.93 3.05
N PRO A 57 -4.99 13.20 3.46
CA PRO A 57 -6.20 13.98 3.13
C PRO A 57 -6.33 14.35 1.65
N LYS A 58 -5.24 14.29 0.86
CA LYS A 58 -5.30 14.51 -0.59
C LYS A 58 -5.80 13.26 -1.34
N ASN A 59 -5.51 12.07 -0.81
CA ASN A 59 -5.73 10.81 -1.51
C ASN A 59 -6.88 9.97 -0.95
N PHE A 60 -7.18 10.17 0.34
CA PHE A 60 -8.20 9.48 1.12
C PHE A 60 -9.08 10.51 1.86
N LYS A 61 -10.28 10.09 2.26
CA LYS A 61 -11.24 10.95 2.98
C LYS A 61 -10.92 11.12 4.48
N HIS A 62 -9.69 10.81 4.90
CA HIS A 62 -9.22 10.94 6.27
C HIS A 62 -7.72 11.24 6.29
N ASN A 63 -7.23 11.80 7.39
CA ASN A 63 -5.83 12.01 7.69
C ASN A 63 -5.29 11.05 8.77
N ASN A 64 -6.07 10.02 9.14
CA ASN A 64 -5.71 9.10 10.21
C ASN A 64 -4.83 7.96 9.70
N LEU A 65 -3.58 7.93 10.17
CA LEU A 65 -2.60 6.88 9.85
C LEU A 65 -3.07 5.49 10.29
N SER A 66 -3.69 5.36 11.47
CA SER A 66 -4.20 4.08 11.97
C SER A 66 -5.29 3.49 11.08
N SER A 67 -6.14 4.35 10.47
CA SER A 67 -7.13 3.91 9.49
C SER A 67 -6.49 3.41 8.19
N PHE A 68 -5.40 4.04 7.76
CA PHE A 68 -4.62 3.61 6.61
C PHE A 68 -3.93 2.25 6.87
N VAL A 69 -3.25 2.11 8.01
CA VAL A 69 -2.61 0.85 8.44
C VAL A 69 -3.64 -0.27 8.60
N ARG A 70 -4.82 0.00 9.13
CA ARG A 70 -5.89 -1.01 9.26
C ARG A 70 -6.40 -1.50 7.90
N GLN A 71 -6.54 -0.61 6.93
CA GLN A 71 -6.91 -1.00 5.56
C GLN A 71 -5.82 -1.86 4.94
N LEU A 72 -4.54 -1.48 5.06
CA LEU A 72 -3.41 -2.32 4.65
C LEU A 72 -3.49 -3.70 5.31
N ASN A 73 -3.64 -3.78 6.63
CA ASN A 73 -3.72 -5.05 7.34
C ASN A 73 -4.90 -5.92 6.90
N THR A 74 -6.00 -5.33 6.44
CA THR A 74 -7.15 -6.10 5.91
C THR A 74 -6.80 -6.78 4.60
N TYR A 75 -6.12 -6.05 3.70
CA TYR A 75 -5.71 -6.59 2.41
C TYR A 75 -4.48 -7.49 2.51
N VAL A 76 -3.48 -7.13 3.33
CA VAL A 76 -2.32 -7.97 3.62
C VAL A 76 -2.75 -9.25 4.32
N ARG A 77 -3.71 -9.24 5.26
CA ARG A 77 -4.24 -10.48 5.85
C ARG A 77 -4.99 -11.35 4.82
N MET A 78 -5.59 -10.74 3.80
CA MET A 78 -6.30 -11.46 2.73
C MET A 78 -5.34 -11.99 1.64
N ILE A 79 -4.23 -11.28 1.37
CA ILE A 79 -3.26 -11.59 0.32
C ILE A 79 -2.06 -12.39 0.87
N CYS A 80 -1.76 -12.28 2.17
CA CYS A 80 -0.49 -12.65 2.76
C CYS A 80 -0.65 -13.42 4.08
N SER A 81 -0.85 -14.73 3.97
CA SER A 81 -0.65 -15.68 5.08
C SER A 81 0.83 -15.86 5.48
N SER A 82 1.78 -15.06 4.95
CA SER A 82 3.23 -15.33 5.12
C SER A 82 4.16 -14.13 5.29
N VAL A 83 3.70 -12.87 5.35
CA VAL A 83 4.59 -11.74 5.64
C VAL A 83 4.05 -10.93 6.81
N SER A 84 4.69 -11.12 7.96
CA SER A 84 4.46 -10.37 9.19
C SER A 84 4.92 -8.92 9.05
N VAL A 85 4.07 -8.05 8.51
CA VAL A 85 4.27 -6.59 8.60
C VAL A 85 3.49 -6.08 9.80
N PHE A 86 4.08 -6.23 10.98
CA PHE A 86 4.08 -5.27 12.11
C PHE A 86 4.59 -6.02 13.34
N SER A 87 5.91 -5.98 13.57
CA SER A 87 6.41 -6.09 14.92
C SER A 87 6.92 -4.72 15.35
N ARG A 88 6.18 -4.15 16.31
CA ARG A 88 6.68 -3.26 17.36
C ARG A 88 6.87 -1.79 16.99
N PHE A 89 5.81 -1.02 17.25
CA PHE A 89 5.94 0.11 18.16
C PHE A 89 5.50 -0.36 19.55
#